data_AF-A0A953GNN8-F1
#
_entry.id   AF-A0A953GNN8-F1
#
_cell.length_a   1.000
_cell.length_b   1.000
_cell.length_c   1.000
_cell.angle_alpha   90.00
_cell.angle_beta   90.00
_cell.angle_gamma   90.00
#
_symmetry.space_group_name_H-M   'P 1'
#
loop_
_entity.id
_entity.type
_entity.pdbx_description
1 polymer ?
#
loop_
_entity_poly.entity_id
_entity_poly.type
_entity_poly.pdbx_seq_one_letter_code
_entity_poly.pdbx_strand_id
1 'polypeptide(L)'
;MTITDFRNNYRMYDNMSIWEIKSIDDLFKAHESMQEIFEKEYKDSYAALQEKGSFNEPLSMTVSKLLDYFNDKQFFVFSYNDKHHNDLKALQDEKIIHFGIDIHVIHPTSVYVLEMDKTKDLRMYDN
;
A
#
# COMPACT_ATOMS: atom_id res chain seq x y z
N MET A 1 -3.87 -7.95 -3.04
CA MET A 1 -3.44 -8.55 -1.75
C MET A 1 -2.24 -7.80 -1.21
N THR A 2 -2.29 -7.43 0.07
CA THR A 2 -1.25 -6.70 0.77
C THR A 2 -0.21 -7.68 1.32
N ILE A 3 1.06 -7.41 1.05
CA ILE A 3 2.19 -8.22 1.53
C ILE A 3 2.88 -7.50 2.70
N THR A 4 3.55 -8.25 3.56
CA THR A 4 4.23 -7.70 4.75
C THR A 4 5.73 -8.01 4.80
N ASP A 5 6.20 -8.96 3.98
CA ASP A 5 7.59 -9.40 3.93
C ASP A 5 8.23 -9.15 2.56
N PHE A 6 8.19 -7.89 2.13
CA PHE A 6 8.71 -7.50 0.82
C PHE A 6 10.23 -7.67 0.73
N ARG A 7 10.97 -7.40 1.82
CA ARG A 7 12.44 -7.52 1.84
C ARG A 7 12.94 -8.91 1.47
N ASN A 8 12.21 -9.97 1.83
CA ASN A 8 12.61 -11.34 1.51
C ASN A 8 12.09 -11.81 0.14
N ASN A 9 11.03 -11.18 -0.36
CA ASN A 9 10.29 -11.66 -1.53
C ASN A 9 10.29 -10.68 -2.71
N TYR A 10 11.08 -9.59 -2.66
CA TYR A 10 11.04 -8.52 -3.67
C TYR A 10 11.27 -9.01 -5.10
N ARG A 11 12.04 -10.10 -5.28
CA ARG A 11 12.31 -10.73 -6.59
C ARG A 11 11.08 -11.37 -7.22
N MET A 12 10.02 -11.57 -6.46
CA MET A 12 8.77 -12.13 -6.95
C MET A 12 7.86 -11.07 -7.59
N TYR A 13 8.30 -9.81 -7.64
CA TYR A 13 7.45 -8.70 -8.06
C TYR A 13 8.15 -7.80 -9.10
N ASP A 14 7.37 -7.34 -10.07
CA ASP A 14 7.78 -6.44 -11.15
C ASP A 14 6.78 -5.27 -11.29
N ASN A 15 7.06 -4.34 -12.23
CA ASN A 15 6.17 -3.21 -12.56
C ASN A 15 5.78 -2.34 -11.36
N MET A 16 6.77 -1.92 -10.58
CA MET A 16 6.57 -1.21 -9.32
C MET A 16 6.12 0.24 -9.54
N SER A 17 5.11 0.68 -8.80
CA SER A 17 4.65 2.07 -8.74
C SER A 17 4.32 2.48 -7.31
N ILE A 18 4.60 3.72 -6.94
CA ILE A 18 4.31 4.24 -5.58
C ILE A 18 3.22 5.30 -5.64
N TRP A 19 2.23 5.15 -4.77
CA TRP A 19 1.15 6.09 -4.56
C TRP A 19 1.28 6.76 -3.19
N GLU A 20 0.95 8.05 -3.13
CA GLU A 20 0.83 8.80 -1.88
C GLU A 20 -0.66 8.99 -1.55
N ILE A 21 -1.08 8.57 -0.36
CA ILE A 21 -2.43 8.68 0.16
C ILE A 21 -2.41 9.55 1.40
N LYS A 22 -3.03 10.74 1.33
CA LYS A 22 -3.07 11.70 2.44
C LYS A 22 -4.35 11.58 3.27
N SER A 23 -5.38 10.97 2.70
CA SER A 23 -6.69 10.78 3.33
C SER A 23 -7.47 9.63 2.69
N ILE A 24 -8.55 9.19 3.35
CA ILE A 24 -9.49 8.21 2.78
C ILE A 24 -10.17 8.79 1.52
N ASP A 25 -10.49 10.09 1.52
CA ASP A 25 -11.08 10.75 0.35
C ASP A 25 -10.14 10.74 -0.85
N ASP A 26 -8.83 10.87 -0.64
CA ASP A 26 -7.85 10.76 -1.73
C ASP A 26 -7.82 9.34 -2.31
N LEU A 27 -7.97 8.32 -1.47
CA LEU A 27 -8.09 6.94 -1.93
C LEU A 27 -9.37 6.72 -2.75
N PHE A 28 -10.50 7.30 -2.33
CA PHE A 28 -11.76 7.21 -3.08
C PHE A 28 -11.67 7.91 -4.44
N LYS A 29 -10.94 9.03 -4.53
CA LYS A 29 -10.70 9.72 -5.81
C LYS A 29 -9.75 8.95 -6.72
N ALA A 30 -8.82 8.19 -6.16
CA ALA A 30 -7.84 7.44 -6.93
C ALA A 30 -8.47 6.28 -7.70
N HIS A 31 -9.56 5.68 -7.17
CA HIS A 31 -10.21 4.55 -7.82
C HIS A 31 -11.71 4.51 -7.50
N GLU A 32 -12.57 4.53 -8.51
CA GLU A 32 -14.03 4.64 -8.37
C GLU A 32 -14.64 3.54 -7.47
N SER A 33 -14.08 2.34 -7.51
CA SER A 33 -14.56 1.20 -6.72
C SER A 33 -14.18 1.25 -5.22
N MET A 34 -13.25 2.12 -4.80
CA MET A 34 -12.78 2.14 -3.40
C MET A 34 -13.87 2.54 -2.42
N GLN A 35 -14.74 3.48 -2.82
CA GLN A 35 -15.87 3.88 -1.98
C GLN A 35 -16.87 2.72 -1.80
N GLU A 36 -17.22 2.02 -2.88
CA GLU A 36 -18.13 0.87 -2.83
C GLU A 36 -17.56 -0.27 -1.97
N ILE A 37 -16.25 -0.54 -2.09
CA ILE A 37 -15.55 -1.54 -1.28
C ILE A 37 -15.58 -1.13 0.20
N PHE A 38 -15.32 0.15 0.50
CA PHE A 38 -15.39 0.66 1.87
C PHE A 38 -16.77 0.47 2.46
N GLU A 39 -17.82 0.90 1.76
CA GLU A 39 -19.20 0.77 2.25
C GLU A 39 -19.59 -0.68 2.49
N LYS A 40 -19.09 -1.60 1.67
CA LYS A 40 -19.30 -3.04 1.85
C LYS A 40 -18.57 -3.60 3.08
N GLU A 41 -17.31 -3.21 3.28
CA GLU A 41 -16.47 -3.66 4.40
C GLU A 41 -16.98 -3.13 5.75
N TYR A 42 -17.25 -1.82 5.83
CA TYR A 42 -17.64 -1.15 7.07
C TYR A 42 -19.17 -1.06 7.27
N LYS A 43 -19.95 -1.54 6.29
CA LYS A 43 -21.43 -1.55 6.28
C LYS A 43 -22.10 -0.18 6.39
N ASP A 44 -21.36 0.88 6.11
CA ASP A 44 -21.83 2.26 6.15
C ASP A 44 -20.86 3.18 5.36
N SER A 45 -21.32 4.38 5.02
CA SER A 45 -20.50 5.39 4.33
C SER A 45 -19.45 6.00 5.26
N TYR A 46 -18.31 6.41 4.70
CA TYR A 46 -17.25 7.06 5.46
C TYR A 46 -17.77 8.33 6.17
N ALA A 47 -18.55 9.16 5.48
CA ALA A 47 -19.16 10.36 6.05
C ALA A 47 -20.04 10.06 7.26
N ALA A 48 -20.91 9.04 7.17
CA ALA A 48 -21.78 8.65 8.28
C ALA A 48 -20.99 8.11 9.49
N LEU A 49 -19.91 7.34 9.24
CA LEU A 49 -19.07 6.82 10.32
C LEU A 49 -18.24 7.91 11.00
N GLN A 50 -17.85 8.96 10.26
CA GLN A 50 -17.21 10.16 10.81
C GLN A 50 -18.19 10.96 11.68
N GLU A 51 -19.41 11.21 11.20
CA GLU A 51 -20.44 11.93 11.97
C GLU A 51 -20.79 11.22 13.28
N LYS A 52 -20.82 9.88 13.27
CA LYS A 52 -21.06 9.05 14.46
C LYS A 52 -19.86 8.99 15.41
N GLY A 53 -18.67 9.46 15.00
CA GLY A 53 -17.42 9.29 15.74
C GLY A 53 -16.99 7.83 15.92
N SER A 54 -17.54 6.92 15.11
CA SER A 54 -17.31 5.47 15.22
C SER A 54 -16.11 4.98 14.39
N PHE A 55 -15.56 5.83 13.53
CA PHE A 55 -14.41 5.49 12.70
C PHE A 55 -13.10 6.00 13.30
N ASN A 56 -12.35 5.11 13.96
CA ASN A 56 -11.08 5.42 14.62
C ASN A 56 -9.92 4.55 14.10
N GLU A 57 -10.08 3.91 12.94
CA GLU A 57 -9.05 3.04 12.39
C GLU A 57 -7.92 3.86 11.73
N PRO A 58 -6.64 3.49 11.91
CA PRO A 58 -5.53 4.16 11.22
C PRO A 58 -5.66 4.07 9.70
N LEU A 59 -5.32 5.17 9.00
CA LEU A 59 -5.39 5.24 7.54
C LEU A 59 -4.65 4.07 6.85
N SER A 60 -3.48 3.67 7.35
CA SER A 60 -2.70 2.57 6.80
C SER A 60 -3.40 1.21 6.89
N MET A 61 -4.15 0.96 7.98
CA MET A 61 -4.94 -0.25 8.14
C MET A 61 -6.14 -0.25 7.20
N THR A 62 -6.85 0.88 7.10
CA THR A 62 -7.98 1.03 6.17
C THR A 62 -7.53 0.84 4.73
N VAL A 63 -6.46 1.52 4.31
CA VAL A 63 -5.87 1.37 2.97
C VAL A 63 -5.53 -0.10 2.69
N SER A 64 -4.86 -0.79 3.62
CA SER A 64 -4.51 -2.21 3.44
C SER A 64 -5.74 -3.10 3.24
N LYS A 65 -6.78 -2.94 4.07
CA LYS A 65 -8.02 -3.71 3.96
C LYS A 65 -8.73 -3.51 2.63
N LEU A 66 -8.80 -2.27 2.16
CA LEU A 66 -9.46 -1.95 0.89
C LEU A 66 -8.67 -2.52 -0.31
N LEU A 67 -7.34 -2.43 -0.27
CA LEU A 67 -6.47 -2.98 -1.31
C LEU A 67 -6.50 -4.52 -1.37
N ASP A 68 -6.84 -5.19 -0.29
CA ASP A 68 -6.99 -6.66 -0.27
C ASP A 68 -8.15 -7.17 -1.14
N TYR A 69 -9.13 -6.31 -1.47
CA TYR A 69 -10.19 -6.65 -2.43
C TYR A 69 -9.70 -6.74 -3.88
N PHE A 70 -8.51 -6.21 -4.19
CA PHE A 70 -7.89 -6.29 -5.51
C PHE A 70 -6.96 -7.52 -5.55
N ASN A 71 -7.43 -8.57 -6.22
CA ASN A 71 -6.75 -9.88 -6.27
C ASN A 71 -5.72 -10.00 -7.40
N ASP A 72 -5.78 -9.12 -8.38
CA ASP A 72 -4.90 -9.10 -9.55
C ASP A 72 -3.55 -8.42 -9.27
N LYS A 73 -3.49 -7.58 -8.24
CA LYS A 73 -2.31 -6.79 -7.86
C LYS A 73 -1.79 -7.13 -6.47
N GLN A 74 -0.51 -6.81 -6.25
CA GLN A 74 0.15 -6.93 -4.96
C GLN A 74 0.47 -5.54 -4.44
N PHE A 75 0.23 -5.33 -3.15
CA PHE A 75 0.42 -4.02 -2.53
C PHE A 75 1.32 -4.13 -1.31
N PHE A 76 2.19 -3.15 -1.11
CA PHE A 76 2.98 -3.03 0.10
C PHE A 76 2.75 -1.64 0.70
N VAL A 77 2.07 -1.60 1.84
CA VAL A 77 1.68 -0.35 2.51
C VAL A 77 2.72 0.02 3.55
N PHE A 78 3.19 1.26 3.51
CA PHE A 78 4.20 1.76 4.43
C PHE A 78 3.95 3.22 4.79
N SER A 79 4.52 3.65 5.91
CA SER A 79 4.43 5.01 6.44
C SER A 79 5.80 5.46 6.93
N TYR A 80 5.97 6.76 7.11
CA TYR A 80 7.25 7.32 7.52
C TYR A 80 7.80 6.67 8.81
N ASN A 81 9.05 6.24 8.70
CA ASN A 81 9.85 5.54 9.70
C ASN A 81 9.22 4.28 10.34
N ASP A 82 8.23 3.65 9.72
CA ASP A 82 7.80 2.32 10.14
C ASP A 82 8.77 1.22 9.68
N LYS A 83 8.51 -0.03 10.11
CA LYS A 83 9.35 -1.17 9.71
C LYS A 83 9.42 -1.31 8.19
N HIS A 84 8.28 -1.20 7.51
CA HIS A 84 8.16 -1.43 6.08
C HIS A 84 8.96 -0.38 5.28
N HIS A 85 8.90 0.87 5.70
CA HIS A 85 9.68 1.95 5.14
C HIS A 85 11.19 1.74 5.31
N ASN A 86 11.62 1.29 6.48
CA ASN A 86 13.04 0.99 6.71
C ASN A 86 13.53 -0.19 5.85
N ASP A 87 12.68 -1.18 5.58
CA ASP A 87 12.98 -2.27 4.65
C ASP A 87 13.18 -1.74 3.22
N LEU A 88 12.35 -0.78 2.78
CA LEU A 88 12.50 -0.16 1.45
C LEU A 88 13.76 0.72 1.34
N LYS A 89 14.11 1.48 2.39
CA LYS A 89 15.36 2.25 2.43
C LYS A 89 16.57 1.35 2.19
N ALA A 90 16.64 0.22 2.90
CA ALA A 90 17.74 -0.73 2.75
C ALA A 90 17.86 -1.23 1.30
N LEU A 91 16.73 -1.58 0.65
CA LEU A 91 16.73 -2.04 -0.74
C LEU A 91 17.15 -0.94 -1.74
N GLN A 92 16.82 0.33 -1.46
CA GLN A 92 17.25 1.46 -2.27
C GLN A 92 18.75 1.78 -2.06
N ASP A 93 19.23 1.76 -0.81
CA ASP A 93 20.63 2.00 -0.45
C ASP A 93 21.56 0.93 -1.04
N GLU A 94 21.12 -0.32 -1.01
CA GLU A 94 21.82 -1.47 -1.62
C GLU A 94 21.73 -1.45 -3.17
N LYS A 95 21.01 -0.48 -3.75
CA LYS A 95 20.78 -0.31 -5.20
C LYS A 95 20.13 -1.54 -5.85
N ILE A 96 19.34 -2.29 -5.08
CA ILE A 96 18.63 -3.48 -5.55
C ILE A 96 17.39 -3.07 -6.34
N ILE A 97 16.68 -2.03 -5.88
CA ILE A 97 15.42 -1.56 -6.50
C ILE A 97 15.46 -0.05 -6.68
N HIS A 98 14.99 0.39 -7.84
CA HIS A 98 14.73 1.80 -8.11
C HIS A 98 13.22 2.06 -8.11
N PHE A 99 12.71 2.68 -7.05
CA PHE A 99 11.27 2.92 -6.86
C PHE A 99 10.70 4.11 -7.66
N GLY A 100 11.54 4.87 -8.38
CA GLY A 100 11.10 6.07 -9.10
C GLY A 100 11.01 7.34 -8.25
N ILE A 101 11.13 7.20 -6.92
CA ILE A 101 11.21 8.28 -5.94
C ILE A 101 12.35 8.02 -4.94
N ASP A 102 12.76 9.05 -4.21
CA ASP A 102 13.64 8.89 -3.06
C ASP A 102 12.80 8.51 -1.82
N ILE A 103 12.93 7.26 -1.36
CA ILE A 103 12.19 6.74 -0.20
C ILE A 103 12.61 7.48 1.08
N HIS A 104 13.80 8.08 1.13
CA HIS A 104 14.25 8.81 2.32
C HIS A 104 13.48 10.12 2.57
N VAL A 105 12.79 10.66 1.56
CA VAL A 105 12.20 12.00 1.56
C VAL A 105 10.67 11.96 1.42
N ILE A 106 10.03 10.93 1.98
CA ILE A 106 8.57 10.82 2.00
C ILE A 106 7.92 11.68 3.10
N HIS A 107 6.66 12.06 2.91
CA HIS A 107 5.91 12.93 3.81
C HIS A 107 5.51 12.18 5.11
N PRO A 108 5.78 12.74 6.31
CA PRO A 108 5.59 12.03 7.58
C PRO A 108 4.16 11.61 7.93
N THR A 109 3.17 12.31 7.39
CA THR A 109 1.75 12.08 7.72
C THR A 109 0.99 11.32 6.62
N SER A 110 1.65 10.99 5.52
CA SER A 110 1.04 10.28 4.40
C SER A 110 1.23 8.78 4.54
N VAL A 111 0.28 8.01 4.02
CA VAL A 111 0.44 6.57 3.80
C VAL A 111 0.88 6.37 2.35
N TYR A 112 1.84 5.49 2.15
CA TYR A 112 2.33 5.15 0.83
C TYR A 112 2.00 3.70 0.48
N VAL A 113 1.71 3.47 -0.79
CA VAL A 113 1.40 2.15 -1.33
C VAL A 113 2.35 1.88 -2.48
N LEU A 114 3.12 0.82 -2.36
CA LEU A 114 3.88 0.25 -3.47
C LEU A 114 2.99 -0.80 -4.16
N GLU A 115 2.43 -0.46 -5.32
CA GLU A 115 1.72 -1.40 -6.21
C GLU A 115 2.72 -2.16 -7.07
N MET A 116 2.49 -3.46 -7.23
CA MET A 116 3.34 -4.36 -7.99
C MET A 116 2.54 -5.49 -8.63
N ASP A 117 3.11 -6.07 -9.70
CA ASP A 117 2.64 -7.31 -10.30
C ASP A 117 3.45 -8.49 -9.77
N LYS A 118 2.83 -9.66 -9.59
CA LYS A 118 3.63 -10.89 -9.41
C LYS A 118 4.37 -11.18 -10.71
N THR A 119 5.67 -11.42 -10.60
CA THR A 119 6.48 -11.87 -11.74
C THR A 119 5.93 -13.21 -12.25
N LYS A 120 5.97 -13.38 -13.57
CA LYS A 120 5.61 -14.66 -14.22
C LYS A 120 6.82 -15.58 -14.37
N ASP A 121 8.02 -15.12 -14.02
CA ASP A 121 9.24 -15.92 -14.17
C ASP A 121 9.44 -16.84 -12.96
N LEU A 122 9.12 -18.12 -13.14
CA LEU A 122 9.25 -19.16 -12.12
C LEU A 122 10.71 -19.42 -11.69
N ARG A 123 11.70 -18.89 -12.41
CA ARG A 123 13.13 -19.05 -12.05
C ARG A 123 13.59 -18.12 -10.93
N MET A 124 12.76 -17.14 -10.55
CA MET A 124 13.05 -16.20 -9.45
C MET A 124 12.71 -16.77 -8.06
N TYR A 125 12.02 -17.92 -7.99
CA TYR A 125 11.63 -18.58 -6.73
C TYR A 125 12.71 -19.52 -6.17
N ASP A 126 13.70 -19.91 -6.98
CA ASP A 126 14.77 -20.84 -6.60
C ASP A 126 16.13 -20.09 -6.54
N ASN A 127 16.43 -19.45 -5.40
CA ASN A 127 17.81 -19.13 -4.98
C ASN A 127 17.90 -19.02 -3.47
#